data_AF-Q7U633-F1
#
_entry.id   AF-Q7U633-F1
#
_cell.length_a   1.000
_cell.length_b   1.000
_cell.length_c   1.000
_cell.angle_alpha   90.00
_cell.angle_beta   90.00
_cell.angle_gamma   90.00
#
_symmetry.space_group_name_H-M   'P 1'
#
loop_
_entity.id
_entity.type
_entity.pdbx_description
1 polymer ?
#
loop_
_entity_poly.entity_id
_entity_poly.type
_entity_poly.pdbx_seq_one_letter_code
_entity_poly.pdbx_strand_id
1 'polypeptide(L)'
;MMPAEPCPPAQEIRLVEASPLTPLPLSEVSAGYSLSLATTSMGPASLPRWCVWVQPATGNPPDRWQARWLSAVDEALDTWSAHLPVVRVQDPGRAHVQLLRRRPPRRRTASGWRASNGRSRLQIVRARRRGVWRFEPKVSVLVSPELRAPVLQATALHELGHAFGLWGHSSDSGDAMAVHQGKAPVLKLSERDLETLQWLRSQDARFGVSEGSETQD
;
A
#
# COMPACT_ATOMS: atom_id res chain seq x y z
N MET A 1 13.67 29.87 2.77
CA MET A 1 12.64 29.18 1.95
C MET A 1 12.12 28.02 2.80
N MET A 2 10.84 28.02 3.20
CA MET A 2 10.30 26.88 3.96
C MET A 2 10.26 25.65 3.05
N PRO A 3 10.70 24.46 3.51
CA PRO A 3 10.59 23.26 2.71
C PRO A 3 9.12 23.03 2.32
N ALA A 4 8.88 22.71 1.06
CA ALA A 4 7.56 22.40 0.56
C ALA A 4 6.94 21.30 1.43
N GLU A 5 5.78 21.58 2.05
CA GLU A 5 5.12 20.63 2.94
C GLU A 5 4.93 19.28 2.22
N PRO A 6 5.43 18.16 2.79
CA PRO A 6 5.25 16.86 2.19
C PRO A 6 3.77 16.50 2.25
N CYS A 7 3.20 16.05 1.13
CA CYS A 7 1.81 15.59 1.04
C CYS A 7 0.76 16.71 1.27
N PRO A 8 0.70 17.78 0.45
CA PRO A 8 -0.37 18.78 0.57
C PRO A 8 -1.75 18.12 0.43
N PRO A 9 -2.80 18.61 1.10
CA PRO A 9 -4.15 18.06 0.98
C PRO A 9 -4.64 18.14 -0.48
N ALA A 10 -5.45 17.16 -0.88
CA ALA A 10 -6.09 17.18 -2.17
C ALA A 10 -7.21 18.23 -2.14
N GLN A 11 -7.14 19.19 -3.05
CA GLN A 11 -8.23 20.15 -3.29
C GLN A 11 -9.39 19.45 -4.00
N GLU A 12 -9.09 18.44 -4.81
CA GLU A 12 -10.06 17.64 -5.54
C GLU A 12 -9.48 16.25 -5.84
N ILE A 13 -10.34 15.22 -5.82
CA ILE A 13 -10.00 13.84 -6.18
C ILE A 13 -11.08 13.31 -7.11
N ARG A 14 -10.68 12.78 -8.27
CA ARG A 14 -11.56 12.12 -9.23
C ARG A 14 -11.12 10.67 -9.40
N LEU A 15 -12.04 9.73 -9.21
CA LEU A 15 -11.76 8.32 -9.47
C LEU A 15 -11.61 8.10 -10.98
N VAL A 16 -10.53 7.41 -11.36
CA VAL A 16 -10.26 7.03 -12.76
C VAL A 16 -10.54 5.54 -12.94
N GLU A 17 -9.93 4.70 -12.10
CA GLU A 17 -10.11 3.23 -12.13
C GLU A 17 -10.20 2.67 -10.70
N ALA A 18 -11.20 1.81 -10.44
CA ALA A 18 -11.45 1.27 -9.10
C ALA A 18 -10.71 -0.05 -8.79
N SER A 19 -10.23 -0.76 -9.82
CA SER A 19 -9.51 -2.03 -9.70
C SER A 19 -8.61 -2.20 -10.94
N PRO A 20 -7.51 -1.43 -11.01
CA PRO A 20 -6.74 -1.20 -12.24
C PRO A 20 -5.72 -2.29 -12.56
N LEU A 21 -5.68 -3.36 -11.75
CA LEU A 21 -4.57 -4.32 -11.77
C LEU A 21 -4.68 -5.26 -12.97
N THR A 22 -3.64 -5.30 -13.77
CA THR A 22 -3.45 -6.24 -14.89
C THR A 22 -2.14 -6.99 -14.68
N PRO A 23 -2.04 -8.29 -15.03
CA PRO A 23 -0.77 -9.01 -14.96
C PRO A 23 0.33 -8.27 -15.73
N LEU A 24 1.56 -8.27 -15.20
CA LEU A 24 2.70 -7.77 -15.98
C LEU A 24 2.91 -8.68 -17.20
N PRO A 25 3.18 -8.11 -18.39
CA PRO A 25 3.70 -8.90 -19.49
C PRO A 25 5.05 -9.49 -19.07
N LEU A 26 5.26 -10.78 -19.36
CA LEU A 26 6.52 -11.45 -19.05
C LEU A 26 7.67 -10.72 -19.76
N SER A 27 8.63 -10.23 -18.99
CA SER A 27 9.88 -9.63 -19.47
C SER A 27 11.05 -10.56 -19.14
N GLU A 28 12.11 -10.53 -19.95
CA GLU A 28 13.32 -11.35 -19.76
C GLU A 28 14.13 -10.95 -18.52
N VAL A 29 13.92 -9.74 -17.97
CA VAL A 29 14.61 -9.27 -16.76
C VAL A 29 13.73 -9.47 -15.54
N SER A 30 14.13 -10.40 -14.66
CA SER A 30 13.44 -10.70 -13.40
C SER A 30 14.37 -10.53 -12.19
N ALA A 31 13.81 -10.04 -11.08
CA ALA A 31 14.47 -9.93 -9.79
C ALA A 31 13.48 -10.31 -8.69
N GLY A 32 13.92 -11.09 -7.69
CA GLY A 32 13.05 -11.65 -6.67
C GLY A 32 11.86 -12.42 -7.28
N TYR A 33 10.64 -11.91 -7.10
CA TYR A 33 9.40 -12.45 -7.67
C TYR A 33 8.67 -11.46 -8.58
N SER A 34 9.41 -10.56 -9.25
CA SER A 34 8.84 -9.52 -10.12
C SER A 34 7.88 -10.03 -11.19
N LEU A 35 8.10 -11.23 -11.73
CA LEU A 35 7.22 -11.87 -12.72
C LEU A 35 5.82 -12.20 -12.18
N SER A 36 5.64 -12.24 -10.86
CA SER A 36 4.35 -12.50 -10.20
C SER A 36 3.58 -11.21 -9.88
N LEU A 37 4.14 -10.03 -10.20
CA LEU A 37 3.49 -8.76 -9.94
C LEU A 37 2.48 -8.40 -11.05
N ALA A 38 1.44 -7.69 -10.63
CA ALA A 38 0.53 -6.97 -11.50
C ALA A 38 0.93 -5.49 -11.59
N THR A 39 0.50 -4.85 -12.67
CA THR A 39 0.73 -3.44 -12.99
C THR A 39 -0.61 -2.75 -13.29
N THR A 40 -0.57 -1.51 -13.76
CA THR A 40 -1.74 -0.75 -14.19
C THR A 40 -1.55 -0.18 -15.60
N SER A 41 -2.58 0.47 -16.13
CA SER A 41 -2.52 1.26 -17.37
C SER A 41 -1.46 2.40 -17.32
N MET A 42 -0.97 2.76 -16.13
CA MET A 42 0.02 3.82 -15.87
C MET A 42 1.40 3.31 -15.44
N GLY A 43 1.65 2.00 -15.56
CA GLY A 43 2.83 1.34 -15.01
C GLY A 43 2.59 0.86 -13.57
N PRO A 44 3.64 0.44 -12.84
CA PRO A 44 3.49 -0.03 -11.48
C PRO A 44 2.97 1.09 -10.58
N ALA A 45 2.11 0.73 -9.61
CA ALA A 45 1.53 1.65 -8.65
C ALA A 45 2.57 2.08 -7.59
N SER A 46 3.55 2.86 -8.04
CA SER A 46 4.71 3.30 -7.27
C SER A 46 4.79 4.83 -7.23
N LEU A 47 5.28 5.37 -6.12
CA LEU A 47 5.57 6.78 -5.94
C LEU A 47 6.97 6.96 -5.34
N PRO A 48 7.68 8.05 -5.66
CA PRO A 48 8.95 8.37 -5.00
C PRO A 48 8.81 8.50 -3.48
N ARG A 49 7.65 8.97 -3.01
CA ARG A 49 7.29 9.16 -1.61
C ARG A 49 5.83 8.77 -1.37
N TRP A 50 5.57 8.10 -0.27
CA TRP A 50 4.24 7.71 0.18
C TRP A 50 3.77 8.54 1.36
N CYS A 51 2.49 8.88 1.34
CA CYS A 51 1.83 9.62 2.40
C CYS A 51 0.81 8.67 3.02
N VAL A 52 1.01 8.34 4.30
CA VAL A 52 0.26 7.28 4.97
C VAL A 52 -0.53 7.89 6.12
N TRP A 53 -1.84 7.68 6.08
CA TRP A 53 -2.70 7.94 7.21
C TRP A 53 -3.07 6.61 7.86
N VAL A 54 -2.94 6.55 9.19
CA VAL A 54 -3.36 5.41 9.99
C VAL A 54 -4.55 5.85 10.83
N GLN A 55 -5.62 5.07 10.81
CA GLN A 55 -6.80 5.36 11.60
C GLN A 55 -6.42 5.53 13.09
N PRO A 56 -6.68 6.69 13.70
CA PRO A 56 -6.33 6.94 15.08
C PRO A 56 -7.19 6.11 16.02
N ALA A 57 -6.72 5.93 17.25
CA ALA A 57 -7.57 5.41 18.30
C ALA A 57 -8.69 6.39 18.67
N THR A 58 -9.76 5.84 19.24
CA THR A 58 -10.83 6.59 19.87
C THR A 58 -10.68 6.49 21.38
N GLY A 59 -10.80 7.62 22.09
CA GLY A 59 -10.59 7.72 23.54
C GLY A 59 -9.15 8.05 23.93
N ASN A 60 -8.98 8.68 25.10
CA ASN A 60 -7.68 9.01 25.68
C ASN A 60 -7.67 8.65 27.18
N PRO A 61 -6.96 7.58 27.61
CA PRO A 61 -6.11 6.70 26.80
C PRO A 61 -6.91 5.75 25.89
N PRO A 62 -6.30 5.21 24.81
CA PRO A 62 -6.92 4.16 24.00
C PRO A 62 -7.05 2.86 24.78
N ASP A 63 -8.06 2.04 24.45
CA ASP A 63 -8.14 0.70 25.05
C ASP A 63 -7.00 -0.21 24.57
N ARG A 64 -6.76 -1.30 25.32
CA ARG A 64 -5.65 -2.23 25.06
C ARG A 64 -5.67 -2.87 23.67
N TRP A 65 -6.84 -3.05 23.07
CA TRP A 65 -6.99 -3.67 21.75
C TRP A 65 -6.63 -2.67 20.66
N GLN A 66 -7.06 -1.42 20.83
CA GLN A 66 -6.66 -0.31 19.95
C GLN A 66 -5.16 -0.06 20.01
N ALA A 67 -4.59 0.02 21.22
CA ALA A 67 -3.16 0.21 21.42
C ALA A 67 -2.33 -0.90 20.76
N ARG A 68 -2.76 -2.17 20.91
CA ARG A 68 -2.07 -3.31 20.27
C ARG A 68 -2.14 -3.25 18.74
N TRP A 69 -3.29 -2.89 18.18
CA TRP A 69 -3.41 -2.75 16.72
C TRP A 69 -2.51 -1.63 16.19
N LEU A 70 -2.48 -0.48 16.88
CA LEU A 70 -1.62 0.64 16.50
C LEU A 70 -0.15 0.26 16.57
N SER A 71 0.33 -0.34 17.67
CA SER A 71 1.72 -0.78 17.81
C SER A 71 2.17 -1.69 16.66
N ALA A 72 1.38 -2.74 16.37
CA ALA A 72 1.75 -3.69 15.32
C ALA A 72 1.64 -3.10 13.89
N VAL A 73 0.75 -2.14 13.66
CA VAL A 73 0.71 -1.38 12.40
C VAL A 73 1.91 -0.43 12.28
N ASP A 74 2.28 0.22 13.39
CA ASP A 74 3.42 1.13 13.45
C ASP A 74 4.72 0.37 13.19
N GLU A 75 4.93 -0.78 13.82
CA GLU A 75 6.10 -1.64 13.60
C GLU A 75 6.20 -2.15 12.14
N ALA A 76 5.07 -2.49 11.52
CA ALA A 76 5.02 -2.86 10.11
C ALA A 76 5.36 -1.69 9.18
N LEU A 77 4.87 -0.48 9.52
CA LEU A 77 5.20 0.74 8.77
C LEU A 77 6.66 1.14 8.94
N ASP A 78 7.24 0.98 10.13
CA ASP A 78 8.66 1.24 10.39
C ASP A 78 9.54 0.32 9.55
N THR A 79 9.16 -0.96 9.44
CA THR A 79 9.84 -1.94 8.57
C THR A 79 9.90 -1.46 7.12
N TRP A 80 8.78 -0.98 6.55
CA TRP A 80 8.77 -0.43 5.20
C TRP A 80 9.48 0.93 5.09
N SER A 81 9.35 1.78 6.10
CA SER A 81 9.93 3.14 6.11
C SER A 81 11.46 3.13 6.16
N ALA A 82 12.07 2.03 6.61
CA ALA A 82 13.51 1.80 6.49
C ALA A 82 14.00 1.69 5.04
N HIS A 83 13.12 1.34 4.09
CA HIS A 83 13.45 1.12 2.68
C HIS A 83 12.70 2.05 1.71
N LEU A 84 11.70 2.80 2.21
CA LEU A 84 10.84 3.66 1.41
C LEU A 84 10.66 5.03 2.07
N PRO A 85 10.64 6.13 1.29
CA PRO A 85 10.27 7.43 1.82
C PRO A 85 8.78 7.47 2.18
N VAL A 86 8.46 7.23 3.46
CA VAL A 86 7.10 7.22 4.00
C VAL A 86 6.92 8.42 4.93
N VAL A 87 5.83 9.16 4.75
CA VAL A 87 5.45 10.28 5.60
C VAL A 87 4.11 9.98 6.26
N ARG A 88 4.10 9.98 7.59
CA ARG A 88 2.85 9.93 8.38
C ARG A 88 2.12 11.26 8.27
N VAL A 89 0.84 11.20 7.92
CA VAL A 89 -0.05 12.36 7.87
C VAL A 89 -1.24 12.15 8.81
N GLN A 90 -1.69 13.24 9.43
CA GLN A 90 -2.82 13.22 10.37
C GLN A 90 -4.19 13.32 9.66
N ASP A 91 -4.22 13.95 8.49
CA ASP A 91 -5.42 14.11 7.67
C ASP A 91 -5.49 13.01 6.59
N PRO A 92 -6.57 12.19 6.54
CA PRO A 92 -6.74 11.18 5.50
C PRO A 92 -6.80 11.75 4.07
N GLY A 93 -7.16 13.03 3.87
CA GLY A 93 -7.17 13.72 2.58
C GLY A 93 -5.76 13.98 2.00
N ARG A 94 -4.73 13.89 2.84
CA ARG A 94 -3.32 14.01 2.44
C ARG A 94 -2.69 12.67 2.03
N ALA A 95 -3.35 11.56 2.34
CA ALA A 95 -2.76 10.24 2.23
C ALA A 95 -2.99 9.59 0.87
N HIS A 96 -1.97 8.92 0.35
CA HIS A 96 -2.08 7.94 -0.72
C HIS A 96 -2.57 6.60 -0.16
N VAL A 97 -2.10 6.22 1.04
CA VAL A 97 -2.48 4.98 1.72
C VAL A 97 -3.26 5.29 2.99
N GLN A 98 -4.44 4.68 3.14
CA GLN A 98 -5.25 4.76 4.34
C GLN A 98 -5.34 3.39 5.01
N LEU A 99 -4.74 3.25 6.20
CA LEU A 99 -4.82 2.05 7.02
C LEU A 99 -6.00 2.16 7.98
N LEU A 100 -6.91 1.20 7.86
CA LEU A 100 -8.17 1.17 8.59
C LEU A 100 -8.19 -0.04 9.52
N ARG A 101 -8.51 0.21 10.78
CA ARG A 101 -8.73 -0.81 11.80
C ARG A 101 -10.11 -1.42 11.61
N ARG A 102 -10.22 -2.32 10.63
CA ARG A 102 -11.49 -2.92 10.22
C ARG A 102 -11.26 -4.30 9.62
N ARG A 103 -12.12 -5.24 10.00
CA ARG A 103 -12.19 -6.55 9.34
C ARG A 103 -12.63 -6.39 7.88
N PRO A 104 -11.90 -6.95 6.90
CA PRO A 104 -12.34 -6.96 5.51
C PRO A 104 -13.72 -7.62 5.34
N PRO A 105 -14.62 -7.06 4.51
CA PRO A 105 -15.87 -7.73 4.16
C PRO A 105 -15.61 -9.11 3.55
N ARG A 106 -16.43 -10.11 3.91
CA ARG A 106 -16.36 -11.44 3.31
C ARG A 106 -16.54 -11.33 1.80
N ARG A 107 -15.82 -12.15 1.04
CA ARG A 107 -15.94 -12.21 -0.42
C ARG A 107 -16.51 -13.55 -0.84
N ARG A 108 -17.44 -13.53 -1.80
CA ARG A 108 -17.93 -14.76 -2.42
C ARG A 108 -16.85 -15.33 -3.35
N THR A 109 -16.60 -16.62 -3.24
CA THR A 109 -15.65 -17.39 -4.05
C THR A 109 -16.35 -18.64 -4.59
N ALA A 110 -15.73 -19.35 -5.53
CA ALA A 110 -16.30 -20.59 -6.08
C ALA A 110 -16.61 -21.64 -5.00
N SER A 111 -15.84 -21.66 -3.90
CA SER A 111 -16.04 -22.56 -2.75
C SER A 111 -16.83 -21.93 -1.59
N GLY A 112 -17.48 -20.78 -1.81
CA GLY A 112 -18.31 -20.10 -0.81
C GLY A 112 -17.73 -18.80 -0.28
N TRP A 113 -18.13 -18.38 0.92
CA TRP A 113 -17.74 -17.08 1.50
C TRP A 113 -16.40 -17.14 2.25
N ARG A 114 -15.38 -16.48 1.70
CA ARG A 114 -14.04 -16.39 2.29
C ARG A 114 -13.88 -15.13 3.15
N ALA A 115 -13.44 -15.31 4.40
CA ALA A 115 -12.97 -14.23 5.25
C ALA A 115 -11.48 -13.96 5.00
N SER A 116 -11.01 -12.74 5.23
CA SER A 116 -9.59 -12.38 5.23
C SER A 116 -9.24 -11.53 6.44
N ASN A 117 -7.99 -11.65 6.91
CA ASN A 117 -7.47 -10.89 8.04
C ASN A 117 -6.98 -9.50 7.62
N GLY A 118 -6.43 -9.42 6.41
CA GLY A 118 -6.04 -8.19 5.72
C GLY A 118 -6.77 -8.04 4.38
N ARG A 119 -6.80 -6.82 3.85
CA ARG A 119 -7.09 -6.55 2.44
C ARG A 119 -6.64 -5.17 2.00
N SER A 120 -5.86 -5.14 0.93
CA SER A 120 -5.49 -3.93 0.21
C SER A 120 -6.33 -3.78 -1.06
N ARG A 121 -6.68 -2.54 -1.40
CA ARG A 121 -7.41 -2.21 -2.62
C ARG A 121 -6.79 -0.98 -3.26
N LEU A 122 -6.36 -1.14 -4.50
CA LEU A 122 -5.84 -0.06 -5.32
C LEU A 122 -6.96 0.61 -6.10
N GLN A 123 -6.93 1.94 -6.13
CA GLN A 123 -7.62 2.77 -7.10
C GLN A 123 -6.60 3.70 -7.77
N ILE A 124 -6.86 4.04 -9.03
CA ILE A 124 -6.21 5.17 -9.68
C ILE A 124 -7.13 6.37 -9.54
N VAL A 125 -6.59 7.47 -9.03
CA VAL A 125 -7.28 8.74 -8.95
C VAL A 125 -6.51 9.83 -9.68
N ARG A 126 -7.22 10.82 -10.20
CA ARG A 126 -6.67 12.12 -10.58
C ARG A 126 -6.83 13.02 -9.36
N ALA A 127 -5.75 13.54 -8.80
CA ALA A 127 -5.78 14.40 -7.62
C ALA A 127 -5.21 15.78 -7.96
N ARG A 128 -5.93 16.83 -7.54
CA ARG A 128 -5.44 18.21 -7.64
C ARG A 128 -4.82 18.61 -6.32
N ARG A 129 -3.51 18.83 -6.31
CA ARG A 129 -2.75 19.28 -5.14
C ARG A 129 -1.97 20.53 -5.50
N ARG A 130 -2.23 21.61 -4.76
CA ARG A 130 -1.66 22.95 -5.03
C ARG A 130 -1.88 23.39 -6.49
N GLY A 131 -3.09 23.19 -7.01
CA GLY A 131 -3.47 23.58 -8.37
C GLY A 131 -2.97 22.65 -9.48
N VAL A 132 -2.13 21.66 -9.18
CA VAL A 132 -1.57 20.74 -10.19
C VAL A 132 -2.29 19.39 -10.14
N TRP A 133 -2.75 18.93 -11.30
CA TRP A 133 -3.33 17.61 -11.49
C TRP A 133 -2.23 16.55 -11.70
N ARG A 134 -2.39 15.41 -11.01
CA ARG A 134 -1.53 14.24 -11.13
C ARG A 134 -2.36 12.99 -11.00
N PHE A 135 -1.93 11.91 -11.64
CA PHE A 135 -2.39 10.58 -11.29
C PHE A 135 -1.72 10.10 -9.99
N GLU A 136 -2.50 9.56 -9.08
CA GLU A 136 -2.03 9.01 -7.81
C GLU A 136 -2.62 7.61 -7.58
N PRO A 137 -1.82 6.65 -7.06
CA PRO A 137 -2.37 5.46 -6.45
C PRO A 137 -3.05 5.84 -5.14
N LYS A 138 -4.33 5.48 -5.00
CA LYS A 138 -5.07 5.56 -3.74
C LYS A 138 -5.30 4.16 -3.23
N VAL A 139 -4.75 3.83 -2.07
CA VAL A 139 -4.85 2.49 -1.48
C VAL A 139 -5.60 2.54 -0.17
N SER A 140 -6.64 1.71 -0.04
CA SER A 140 -7.25 1.40 1.25
C SER A 140 -6.71 0.07 1.75
N VAL A 141 -6.18 0.05 2.97
CA VAL A 141 -5.66 -1.14 3.64
C VAL A 141 -6.53 -1.43 4.85
N LEU A 142 -7.17 -2.60 4.87
CA LEU A 142 -8.01 -3.06 5.97
C LEU A 142 -7.24 -4.12 6.75
N VAL A 143 -7.00 -3.91 8.04
CA VAL A 143 -6.38 -4.92 8.93
C VAL A 143 -7.30 -5.19 10.10
N SER A 144 -7.62 -6.46 10.32
CA SER A 144 -8.52 -6.90 11.40
C SER A 144 -7.92 -6.64 12.79
N PRO A 145 -8.64 -6.00 13.73
CA PRO A 145 -8.14 -5.73 15.08
C PRO A 145 -8.07 -6.94 16.02
N GLU A 146 -8.76 -8.03 15.70
CA GLU A 146 -8.95 -9.16 16.60
C GLU A 146 -7.76 -10.14 16.63
N LEU A 147 -6.72 -9.86 15.86
CA LEU A 147 -5.55 -10.73 15.73
C LEU A 147 -4.62 -10.62 16.95
N ARG A 148 -3.89 -11.71 17.22
CA ARG A 148 -2.75 -11.70 18.15
C ARG A 148 -1.64 -10.82 17.58
N ALA A 149 -0.87 -10.14 18.44
CA ALA A 149 0.08 -9.09 18.03
C ALA A 149 1.03 -9.50 16.87
N PRO A 150 1.77 -10.62 16.92
CA PRO A 150 2.67 -10.98 15.82
C PRO A 150 1.95 -11.27 14.50
N VAL A 151 0.76 -11.85 14.56
CA VAL A 151 -0.05 -12.12 13.35
C VAL A 151 -0.62 -10.81 12.79
N LEU A 152 -0.97 -9.87 13.66
CA LEU A 152 -1.43 -8.53 13.27
C LEU A 152 -0.33 -7.79 12.52
N GLN A 153 0.89 -7.75 13.07
CA GLN A 153 2.05 -7.11 12.45
C GLN A 153 2.38 -7.76 11.11
N ALA A 154 2.46 -9.10 11.04
CA ALA A 154 2.71 -9.81 9.78
C ALA A 154 1.62 -9.52 8.72
N THR A 155 0.35 -9.48 9.14
CA THR A 155 -0.76 -9.12 8.25
C THR A 155 -0.61 -7.68 7.76
N ALA A 156 -0.31 -6.73 8.64
CA ALA A 156 -0.10 -5.33 8.26
C ALA A 156 1.11 -5.18 7.33
N LEU A 157 2.22 -5.89 7.60
CA LEU A 157 3.43 -5.87 6.79
C LEU A 157 3.15 -6.32 5.34
N HIS A 158 2.43 -7.43 5.19
CA HIS A 158 2.01 -7.95 3.88
C HIS A 158 1.12 -6.97 3.11
N GLU A 159 0.06 -6.48 3.76
CA GLU A 159 -0.88 -5.56 3.12
C GLU A 159 -0.24 -4.21 2.76
N LEU A 160 0.72 -3.75 3.57
CA LEU A 160 1.52 -2.58 3.24
C LEU A 160 2.43 -2.80 2.03
N GLY A 161 2.94 -4.01 1.80
CA GLY A 161 3.70 -4.32 0.58
C GLY A 161 2.87 -4.12 -0.68
N HIS A 162 1.61 -4.58 -0.67
CA HIS A 162 0.66 -4.24 -1.73
C HIS A 162 0.45 -2.73 -1.83
N ALA A 163 0.24 -2.04 -0.70
CA ALA A 163 0.02 -0.60 -0.70
C ALA A 163 1.19 0.20 -1.27
N PHE A 164 2.41 -0.33 -1.21
CA PHE A 164 3.62 0.26 -1.77
C PHE A 164 3.99 -0.24 -3.17
N GLY A 165 3.10 -0.99 -3.80
CA GLY A 165 3.18 -1.32 -5.23
C GLY A 165 3.45 -2.79 -5.53
N LEU A 166 3.78 -3.63 -4.54
CA LEU A 166 4.01 -5.07 -4.74
C LEU A 166 2.69 -5.82 -4.92
N TRP A 167 1.98 -5.57 -6.02
CA TRP A 167 0.68 -6.16 -6.33
C TRP A 167 0.83 -7.57 -6.92
N GLY A 168 1.33 -8.49 -6.11
CA GLY A 168 1.51 -9.89 -6.43
C GLY A 168 1.95 -10.63 -5.18
N HIS A 169 2.29 -11.90 -5.33
CA HIS A 169 2.76 -12.69 -4.19
C HIS A 169 4.03 -13.43 -4.52
N SER A 170 4.84 -13.64 -3.49
CA SER A 170 5.89 -14.63 -3.51
C SER A 170 5.33 -16.03 -3.32
N SER A 171 6.01 -17.01 -3.92
CA SER A 171 5.79 -18.44 -3.70
C SER A 171 6.46 -18.97 -2.42
N ASP A 172 7.40 -18.22 -1.84
CA ASP A 172 8.14 -18.64 -0.64
C ASP A 172 7.47 -18.12 0.63
N SER A 173 7.17 -19.03 1.55
CA SER A 173 6.53 -18.74 2.83
C SER A 173 7.40 -17.94 3.81
N GLY A 174 8.70 -17.78 3.55
CA GLY A 174 9.61 -16.95 4.33
C GLY A 174 9.54 -15.46 3.99
N ASP A 175 8.90 -15.10 2.87
CA ASP A 175 8.76 -13.71 2.44
C ASP A 175 7.55 -13.04 3.08
N ALA A 176 7.65 -11.72 3.30
CA ALA A 176 6.51 -10.94 3.78
C ALA A 176 5.34 -11.01 2.77
N MET A 177 5.66 -11.07 1.47
CA MET A 177 4.66 -11.12 0.39
C MET A 177 4.23 -12.54 -0.01
N ALA A 178 4.47 -13.55 0.82
CA ALA A 178 4.01 -14.91 0.56
C ALA A 178 2.47 -15.01 0.44
N VAL A 179 1.97 -15.75 -0.56
CA VAL A 179 0.53 -16.04 -0.72
C VAL A 179 -0.04 -16.86 0.46
N HIS A 180 0.81 -17.73 1.01
CA HIS A 180 0.50 -18.58 2.16
C HIS A 180 1.52 -18.30 3.26
N GLN A 181 1.07 -17.60 4.29
CA GLN A 181 1.87 -17.34 5.48
C GLN A 181 2.11 -18.66 6.22
N GLY A 182 3.36 -18.93 6.59
CA GLY A 182 3.75 -20.13 7.34
C GLY A 182 3.21 -20.16 8.77
N LYS A 183 3.61 -21.18 9.55
CA LYS A 183 3.21 -21.30 10.97
C LYS A 183 3.74 -20.14 11.82
N ALA A 184 4.93 -19.63 11.50
CA ALA A 184 5.56 -18.50 12.16
C ALA A 184 5.24 -17.20 11.38
N PRO A 185 4.78 -16.14 12.06
CA PRO A 185 4.57 -14.84 11.42
C PRO A 185 5.89 -14.25 10.88
N VAL A 186 5.88 -13.79 9.63
CA VAL A 186 7.00 -13.04 9.02
C VAL A 186 6.87 -11.58 9.41
N LEU A 187 7.89 -11.04 10.09
CA LEU A 187 7.88 -9.67 10.66
C LEU A 187 8.94 -8.75 10.05
N LYS A 188 9.69 -9.23 9.05
CA LYS A 188 10.75 -8.49 8.35
C LYS A 188 10.65 -8.78 6.86
N LEU A 189 11.17 -7.86 6.05
CA LEU A 189 11.32 -8.09 4.62
C LEU A 189 12.48 -9.05 4.37
N SER A 190 12.29 -10.00 3.46
CA SER A 190 13.38 -10.85 2.98
C SER A 190 14.23 -10.10 1.94
N GLU A 191 15.38 -10.67 1.57
CA GLU A 191 16.18 -10.17 0.46
C GLU A 191 15.36 -10.15 -0.85
N ARG A 192 14.55 -11.18 -1.10
CA ARG A 192 13.69 -11.27 -2.28
C ARG A 192 12.58 -10.23 -2.29
N ASP A 193 12.03 -9.87 -1.14
CA ASP A 193 11.10 -8.73 -1.01
C ASP A 193 11.78 -7.41 -1.41
N LEU A 194 13.02 -7.20 -0.94
CA LEU A 194 13.79 -5.98 -1.22
C LEU A 194 14.24 -5.89 -2.68
N GLU A 195 14.72 -6.98 -3.28
CA GLU A 195 15.07 -7.06 -4.70
C GLU A 195 13.85 -6.75 -5.58
N THR A 196 12.70 -7.34 -5.25
CA THR A 196 11.46 -7.11 -5.99
C THR A 196 11.01 -5.65 -5.86
N LEU A 197 11.13 -5.05 -4.67
CA LEU A 197 10.82 -3.64 -4.44
C LEU A 197 11.76 -2.71 -5.22
N GLN A 198 13.05 -2.98 -5.23
CA GLN A 198 14.04 -2.19 -5.96
C GLN A 198 13.79 -2.25 -7.46
N TRP A 199 13.56 -3.45 -8.00
CA TRP A 199 13.18 -3.64 -9.39
C TRP A 199 11.90 -2.88 -9.74
N LEU A 200 10.86 -2.96 -8.90
CA LEU A 200 9.61 -2.24 -9.14
C LEU A 200 9.81 -0.72 -9.15
N ARG A 201 10.67 -0.19 -8.28
CA ARG A 201 10.98 1.23 -8.20
C ARG A 201 11.85 1.74 -9.35
N SER A 202 12.56 0.86 -10.06
CA SER A 202 13.34 1.24 -11.25
C SER A 202 12.51 1.25 -12.53
N GLN A 203 11.26 0.78 -12.49
CA GLN A 203 10.36 0.82 -13.63
C GLN A 203 9.73 2.20 -13.80
N ASP A 204 9.48 2.59 -15.05
CA ASP A 204 8.76 3.83 -15.34
C ASP A 204 7.30 3.76 -14.90
N ALA A 205 6.84 4.78 -14.17
CA ALA A 205 5.46 4.94 -13.75
C ALA A 205 4.99 6.37 -13.99
N ARG A 206 3.76 6.55 -14.47
CA ARG A 206 3.18 7.88 -14.71
C ARG A 206 2.57 8.52 -13.46
N PHE A 207 2.66 7.86 -12.31
CA PHE A 207 2.14 8.37 -11.05
C PHE A 207 3.01 9.49 -10.48
N GLY A 208 2.36 10.52 -9.92
CA GLY A 208 3.05 11.65 -9.28
C GLY A 208 3.70 12.66 -10.25
N VAL A 209 3.69 12.39 -11.55
CA VAL A 209 4.11 13.33 -12.60
C VAL A 209 2.96 14.32 -12.87
N SER A 210 3.28 15.60 -13.05
CA SER A 210 2.28 16.58 -13.50
C SER A 210 1.80 16.19 -14.87
N GLU A 211 0.48 16.10 -15.04
CA GLU A 211 -0.09 16.13 -16.37
C GLU A 211 0.29 17.48 -16.97
N GLY A 212 1.05 17.47 -18.08
CA GLY A 212 1.42 18.70 -18.77
C GLY A 212 0.17 19.55 -19.01
N SER A 213 0.33 20.88 -18.99
CA SER A 213 -0.73 21.79 -19.44
C SER A 213 -1.35 21.23 -20.71
N GLU A 214 -2.63 20.90 -20.67
CA GLU A 214 -3.42 20.67 -21.89
C GLU A 214 -3.10 21.85 -22.80
N THR A 215 -2.33 21.61 -23.86
CA THR A 215 -2.28 22.51 -25.01
C THR A 215 -3.71 22.53 -25.52
N GLN A 216 -4.45 23.56 -25.11
CA GLN A 216 -5.62 24.01 -25.83
C GLN A 216 -5.08 24.53 -27.17
N ASP A 217 -5.21 23.70 -28.20
CA ASP A 217 -5.26 24.17 -29.59
C ASP A 217 -6.43 25.16 -29.77
#